data_AF-A0A2P6FFE6-F1
#
_entry.id   AF-A0A2P6FFE6-F1
#
_cell.length_a   1.000
_cell.length_b   1.000
_cell.length_c   1.000
_cell.angle_alpha   90.00
_cell.angle_beta   90.00
_cell.angle_gamma   90.00
#
_symmetry.space_group_name_H-M   'P 1'
#
loop_
_entity.id
_entity.type
_entity.pdbx_description
1 polymer ?
#
loop_
_entity_poly.entity_id
_entity_poly.type
_entity_poly.pdbx_seq_one_letter_code
_entity_poly.pdbx_strand_id
1 'polypeptide(L)'
;MRKFQTILNSLLVFSSATTTLIPATNFIIQPVPYKGSLSGSTSNNTDDFVYSGYLLRYFISKSSNISTNRTVKTLEQNIVNNKAIIYSTAQSTSNVTMQNANVFETALMASIVNISIYGMGSWKEFFAETYSKWITTPDEMKNKSWEILNNFFIDIYPYLQSNNFGARPDTLQNSLQYIDKYFSNSTTSITVTKPAVYDTTLTMKPSDVVDLQYQSLFGTRFGLQQEIPNNVNIWNNSYTYNALKTSLIMWQTNATKDVTNDVMIFNGDVLQDNIINFNGNNLSAGLANMMNDSYTKASAVSLKKYQDFVQQATQSHYSSFDKLDSDLKKLTKYETINYQTGSTIFLKDSVDAMRNYYGWEDSTVNSFEKQILNLFNITYTMTGDNFKYFLAGFLFSPDTPLVNQADQTEAFTRYDFYRIPGTDQIWSSSLAFIVFSAKGFNNYLKSGISQEYQMGWWSSPNIFTALDHEMGHAVDVYYGMVTSAPTNAAKKFSNILNELGIKGEYSGNVFGYDNIINYNTKASAMKIALIVIFGVFCVSIIIAIIWSTARRKATRKKTDE
;
A
#
# COMPACT_ATOMS: atom_id res chain seq x y z
N MET A 1 30.96 -24.60 59.00
CA MET A 1 31.15 -23.59 57.93
C MET A 1 32.33 -23.97 57.02
N ARG A 2 32.23 -25.09 56.28
CA ARG A 2 33.19 -25.46 55.21
C ARG A 2 32.53 -26.24 54.06
N LYS A 3 31.19 -26.29 54.01
CA LYS A 3 30.40 -26.95 52.95
C LYS A 3 29.51 -25.97 52.16
N PHE A 4 29.73 -24.66 52.32
CA PHE A 4 29.00 -23.61 51.57
C PHE A 4 29.84 -22.96 50.46
N GLN A 5 31.11 -23.38 50.30
CA GLN A 5 32.05 -22.82 49.31
C GLN A 5 32.10 -23.62 48.00
N THR A 6 31.51 -24.81 47.95
CA THR A 6 31.52 -25.67 46.74
C THR A 6 30.32 -25.41 45.80
N ILE A 7 29.26 -24.74 46.30
CA ILE A 7 28.07 -24.40 45.50
C ILE A 7 28.25 -23.06 44.76
N LEU A 8 29.15 -22.18 45.22
CA LEU A 8 29.44 -20.93 44.49
C LEU A 8 30.38 -21.12 43.28
N ASN A 9 31.19 -22.18 43.25
CA ASN A 9 32.14 -22.42 42.15
C ASN A 9 31.56 -23.25 40.98
N SER A 10 30.31 -23.72 41.08
CA SER A 10 29.61 -24.41 39.98
C SER A 10 28.60 -23.52 39.23
N LEU A 11 28.41 -22.27 39.69
CA LEU A 11 27.55 -21.26 39.04
C LEU A 11 28.33 -20.22 38.21
N LEU A 12 29.66 -20.36 38.10
CA LEU A 12 30.55 -19.45 37.37
C LEU A 12 31.09 -20.04 36.04
N VAL A 13 30.42 -21.04 35.46
CA VAL A 13 30.80 -21.64 34.15
C VAL A 13 29.73 -21.40 33.07
N PHE A 14 29.07 -20.25 33.11
CA PHE A 14 28.31 -19.74 31.96
C PHE A 14 28.47 -18.21 31.86
N SER A 15 29.69 -17.76 31.65
CA SER A 15 29.94 -16.39 31.20
C SER A 15 31.22 -16.31 30.38
N SER A 16 31.16 -16.87 29.19
CA SER A 16 31.89 -16.32 28.05
C SER A 16 31.00 -16.52 26.82
N ALA A 17 29.80 -15.92 26.86
CA ALA A 17 29.30 -15.36 25.63
C ALA A 17 30.31 -14.29 25.27
N THR A 18 31.18 -14.58 24.31
CA THR A 18 31.86 -13.56 23.53
C THR A 18 30.76 -12.70 22.94
N THR A 19 30.33 -11.69 23.68
CA THR A 19 29.73 -10.49 23.11
C THR A 19 30.79 -9.91 22.20
N THR A 20 30.81 -10.39 20.96
CA THR A 20 31.15 -9.53 19.85
C THR A 20 30.09 -8.44 19.89
N LEU A 21 30.43 -7.36 20.60
CA LEU A 21 29.93 -6.04 20.29
C LEU A 21 30.22 -5.86 18.80
N ILE A 22 29.24 -6.21 17.97
CA ILE A 22 29.17 -5.66 16.63
C ILE A 22 28.86 -4.20 16.93
N PRO A 23 29.81 -3.27 16.73
CA PRO A 23 29.47 -1.86 16.86
C PRO A 23 28.26 -1.63 15.96
N ALA A 24 27.28 -0.86 16.45
CA ALA A 24 26.29 -0.27 15.58
C ALA A 24 27.05 0.58 14.55
N THR A 25 27.50 -0.06 13.48
CA THR A 25 27.90 0.63 12.27
C THR A 25 26.59 1.20 11.78
N ASN A 26 26.40 2.49 12.06
CA ASN A 26 25.62 3.35 11.20
C ASN A 26 26.11 3.05 9.78
N PHE A 27 25.42 2.16 9.07
CA PHE A 27 25.59 2.02 7.65
C PHE A 27 25.01 3.31 7.08
N ILE A 28 25.86 4.33 7.00
CA ILE A 28 25.66 5.39 6.04
C ILE A 28 25.79 4.69 4.70
N ILE A 29 24.64 4.32 4.12
CA ILE A 29 24.53 3.86 2.75
C ILE A 29 25.10 4.99 1.91
N GLN A 30 26.37 4.88 1.51
CA GLN A 30 26.97 5.76 0.54
C GLN A 30 26.27 5.45 -0.78
N PRO A 31 25.54 6.40 -1.40
CA PRO A 31 24.89 6.15 -2.67
C PRO A 31 25.94 5.73 -3.69
N VAL A 32 25.78 4.52 -4.26
CA VAL A 32 26.73 3.97 -5.24
C VAL A 32 26.87 4.96 -6.41
N PRO A 33 28.04 5.60 -6.61
CA PRO A 33 28.18 6.64 -7.61
C PRO A 33 28.03 6.05 -9.03
N TYR A 34 27.14 6.64 -9.82
CA TYR A 34 26.97 6.31 -11.24
C TYR A 34 27.92 7.17 -12.10
N LYS A 35 28.56 6.55 -13.10
CA LYS A 35 29.54 7.18 -14.04
C LYS A 35 29.07 7.19 -15.51
N GLY A 36 27.77 7.06 -15.79
CA GLY A 36 27.27 7.15 -17.16
C GLY A 36 26.75 8.54 -17.55
N SER A 37 26.60 8.78 -18.85
CA SER A 37 26.07 10.04 -19.40
C SER A 37 24.66 10.32 -18.86
N LEU A 38 24.49 11.53 -18.32
CA LEU A 38 23.26 12.03 -17.69
C LEU A 38 22.35 12.63 -18.78
N SER A 39 21.25 11.97 -19.10
CA SER A 39 20.17 12.55 -19.91
C SER A 39 18.87 12.51 -19.10
N GLY A 40 18.58 13.58 -18.36
CA GLY A 40 17.38 13.76 -17.54
C GLY A 40 17.56 14.95 -16.59
N SER A 41 16.49 15.66 -16.22
CA SER A 41 16.58 16.68 -15.20
C SER A 41 16.65 16.06 -13.81
N THR A 42 17.24 16.81 -12.88
CA THR A 42 17.44 16.40 -11.50
C THR A 42 16.46 17.14 -10.61
N SER A 43 15.92 16.48 -9.58
CA SER A 43 15.05 17.13 -8.58
C SER A 43 15.48 16.77 -7.16
N ASN A 44 15.26 17.68 -6.22
CA ASN A 44 15.42 17.39 -4.78
C ASN A 44 14.13 16.85 -4.14
N ASN A 45 13.03 16.77 -4.91
CA ASN A 45 11.74 16.29 -4.44
C ASN A 45 11.47 14.87 -4.94
N THR A 46 11.25 13.94 -4.01
CA THR A 46 10.89 12.55 -4.33
C THR A 46 9.56 12.44 -5.07
N ASP A 47 8.62 13.37 -4.83
CA ASP A 47 7.30 13.34 -5.48
C ASP A 47 7.39 13.57 -6.99
N ASP A 48 8.47 14.18 -7.47
CA ASP A 48 8.69 14.31 -8.91
C ASP A 48 8.99 12.95 -9.57
N PHE A 49 9.28 11.91 -8.80
CA PHE A 49 9.57 10.56 -9.30
C PHE A 49 8.46 9.55 -8.95
N VAL A 50 7.40 9.98 -8.26
CA VAL A 50 6.28 9.13 -7.84
C VAL A 50 4.98 9.89 -8.06
N TYR A 51 4.55 9.93 -9.32
CA TYR A 51 3.48 10.82 -9.76
C TYR A 51 2.51 10.17 -10.76
N SER A 52 2.55 8.85 -10.95
CA SER A 52 1.62 8.14 -11.83
C SER A 52 0.17 8.32 -11.36
N GLY A 53 -0.03 8.44 -10.04
CA GLY A 53 -1.33 8.79 -9.47
C GLY A 53 -1.89 10.13 -9.96
N TYR A 54 -1.04 11.13 -10.21
CA TYR A 54 -1.47 12.40 -10.82
C TYR A 54 -2.03 12.18 -12.23
N LEU A 55 -1.28 11.45 -13.05
CA LEU A 55 -1.64 11.15 -14.43
C LEU A 55 -2.94 10.34 -14.49
N LEU A 56 -3.11 9.38 -13.58
CA LEU A 56 -4.34 8.60 -13.47
C LEU A 56 -5.53 9.47 -13.06
N ARG A 57 -5.39 10.38 -12.07
CA ARG A 57 -6.46 11.31 -11.69
C ARG A 57 -6.87 12.20 -12.88
N TYR A 58 -5.89 12.71 -13.62
CA TYR A 58 -6.12 13.49 -14.84
C TYR A 58 -6.85 12.68 -15.92
N PHE A 59 -6.43 11.44 -16.17
CA PHE A 59 -7.11 10.54 -17.09
C PHE A 59 -8.57 10.28 -16.66
N ILE A 60 -8.80 10.03 -15.37
CA ILE A 60 -10.14 9.79 -14.82
C ILE A 60 -11.05 11.01 -15.04
N SER A 61 -10.55 12.23 -14.81
CA SER A 61 -11.36 13.44 -15.01
C SER A 61 -11.73 13.65 -16.47
N LYS A 62 -10.80 13.35 -17.40
CA LYS A 62 -11.05 13.34 -18.86
C LYS A 62 -12.00 12.22 -19.30
N SER A 63 -12.04 11.12 -18.55
CA SER A 63 -12.98 10.00 -18.72
C SER A 63 -14.35 10.29 -18.10
N SER A 64 -14.77 11.55 -17.99
CA SER A 64 -16.03 11.92 -17.36
C SER A 64 -16.62 13.19 -17.96
N ASN A 65 -17.90 13.45 -17.69
CA ASN A 65 -18.55 14.72 -18.00
C ASN A 65 -18.57 15.70 -16.81
N ILE A 66 -17.71 15.52 -15.80
CA ILE A 66 -17.73 16.29 -14.54
C ILE A 66 -17.62 17.80 -14.76
N SER A 67 -16.84 18.23 -15.76
CA SER A 67 -16.61 19.64 -16.08
C SER A 67 -17.85 20.38 -16.60
N THR A 68 -18.91 19.65 -16.91
CA THR A 68 -20.21 20.22 -17.33
C THR A 68 -21.33 19.95 -16.32
N ASN A 69 -21.02 19.27 -15.20
CA ASN A 69 -21.99 18.92 -14.19
C ASN A 69 -22.45 20.17 -13.41
N ARG A 70 -23.77 20.45 -13.42
CA ARG A 70 -24.35 21.62 -12.76
C ARG A 70 -24.09 21.68 -11.26
N THR A 71 -24.12 20.54 -10.57
CA THR A 71 -23.86 20.47 -9.13
C THR A 71 -22.41 20.86 -8.85
N VAL A 72 -21.45 20.33 -9.61
CA VAL A 72 -20.03 20.66 -9.48
C VAL A 72 -19.76 22.14 -9.73
N LYS A 73 -20.34 22.70 -10.81
CA LYS A 73 -20.22 24.14 -11.10
C LYS A 73 -20.75 25.02 -9.97
N THR A 74 -21.83 24.58 -9.31
CA THR A 74 -22.38 25.31 -8.16
C THR A 74 -21.48 25.16 -6.93
N LEU A 75 -20.90 23.97 -6.67
CA LEU A 75 -19.92 23.77 -5.60
C LEU A 75 -18.70 24.69 -5.78
N GLU A 76 -18.13 24.73 -6.99
CA GLU A 76 -16.98 25.59 -7.33
C GLU A 76 -17.26 27.06 -7.05
N GLN A 77 -18.43 27.55 -7.48
CA GLN A 77 -18.84 28.92 -7.24
C GLN A 77 -19.04 29.20 -5.74
N ASN A 78 -19.66 28.29 -5.00
CA ASN A 78 -19.83 28.40 -3.55
C ASN A 78 -18.47 28.44 -2.84
N ILE A 79 -17.51 27.60 -3.26
CA ILE A 79 -16.16 27.57 -2.72
C ILE A 79 -15.44 28.89 -2.98
N VAL A 80 -15.46 29.41 -4.21
CA VAL A 80 -14.82 30.69 -4.54
C VAL A 80 -15.44 31.87 -3.78
N ASN A 81 -16.77 31.90 -3.67
CA ASN A 81 -17.49 32.95 -2.95
C ASN A 81 -17.20 32.93 -1.45
N ASN A 82 -17.03 31.75 -0.85
CA ASN A 82 -16.85 31.57 0.59
C ASN A 82 -15.42 31.21 1.00
N LYS A 83 -14.43 31.35 0.12
CA LYS A 83 -13.05 30.87 0.38
C LYS A 83 -12.41 31.46 1.63
N ALA A 84 -12.76 32.69 2.01
CA ALA A 84 -12.26 33.31 3.23
C ALA A 84 -12.71 32.58 4.51
N ILE A 85 -13.90 31.98 4.48
CA ILE A 85 -14.47 31.21 5.59
C ILE A 85 -13.91 29.78 5.56
N ILE A 86 -13.97 29.13 4.39
CA ILE A 86 -13.55 27.73 4.18
C ILE A 86 -12.06 27.55 4.50
N TYR A 87 -11.22 28.49 4.05
CA TYR A 87 -9.77 28.45 4.21
C TYR A 87 -9.27 29.44 5.27
N SER A 88 -10.07 29.68 6.32
CA SER A 88 -9.74 30.66 7.37
C SER A 88 -8.40 30.42 8.07
N THR A 89 -7.90 29.19 8.07
CA THR A 89 -6.60 28.79 8.66
C THR A 89 -5.46 28.71 7.63
N ALA A 90 -5.76 28.93 6.35
CA ALA A 90 -4.81 28.66 5.28
C ALA A 90 -3.95 29.89 4.97
N GLN A 91 -2.66 29.67 4.72
CA GLN A 91 -1.69 30.75 4.47
C GLN A 91 -1.93 31.48 3.13
N SER A 92 -2.49 30.80 2.14
CA SER A 92 -2.83 31.38 0.83
C SER A 92 -3.99 30.65 0.17
N THR A 93 -4.83 31.39 -0.53
CA THR A 93 -5.95 30.90 -1.36
C THR A 93 -5.90 31.44 -2.79
N SER A 94 -4.72 31.91 -3.23
CA SER A 94 -4.54 32.54 -4.55
C SER A 94 -4.90 31.63 -5.72
N ASN A 95 -4.70 30.32 -5.56
CA ASN A 95 -5.02 29.33 -6.59
C ASN A 95 -6.51 28.97 -6.65
N VAL A 96 -7.28 29.27 -5.59
CA VAL A 96 -8.72 28.99 -5.50
C VAL A 96 -9.48 30.05 -6.31
N THR A 97 -9.53 29.81 -7.62
CA THR A 97 -10.20 30.63 -8.63
C THR A 97 -10.87 29.74 -9.66
N MET A 98 -11.88 30.27 -10.35
CA MET A 98 -12.58 29.55 -11.41
C MET A 98 -11.66 29.15 -12.58
N GLN A 99 -10.52 29.83 -12.79
CA GLN A 99 -9.54 29.46 -13.82
C GLN A 99 -8.87 28.11 -13.54
N ASN A 100 -8.75 27.73 -12.27
CA ASN A 100 -8.10 26.48 -11.83
C ASN A 100 -9.11 25.44 -11.30
N ALA A 101 -10.42 25.63 -11.56
CA ALA A 101 -11.47 24.76 -11.03
C ALA A 101 -11.33 23.29 -11.47
N ASN A 102 -10.71 23.05 -12.63
CA ASN A 102 -10.41 21.71 -13.14
C ASN A 102 -9.56 20.86 -12.18
N VAL A 103 -8.78 21.48 -11.29
CA VAL A 103 -8.01 20.76 -10.26
C VAL A 103 -8.94 20.16 -9.20
N PHE A 104 -9.97 20.91 -8.79
CA PHE A 104 -11.02 20.42 -7.89
C PHE A 104 -11.82 19.30 -8.54
N GLU A 105 -12.25 19.50 -9.79
CA GLU A 105 -12.96 18.47 -10.57
C GLU A 105 -12.15 17.17 -10.65
N THR A 106 -10.85 17.28 -10.91
CA THR A 106 -9.95 16.13 -11.05
C THR A 106 -9.88 15.32 -9.76
N ALA A 107 -9.76 16.00 -8.61
CA ALA A 107 -9.73 15.36 -7.30
C ALA A 107 -11.09 14.73 -6.94
N LEU A 108 -12.20 15.44 -7.19
CA LEU A 108 -13.53 14.94 -6.87
C LEU A 108 -13.91 13.72 -7.73
N MET A 109 -13.60 13.75 -9.03
CA MET A 109 -13.85 12.63 -9.93
C MET A 109 -13.01 11.40 -9.55
N ALA A 110 -11.76 11.61 -9.13
CA ALA A 110 -10.90 10.55 -8.62
C ALA A 110 -11.54 9.82 -7.43
N SER A 111 -12.10 10.56 -6.47
CA SER A 111 -12.86 10.02 -5.34
C SER A 111 -14.18 9.34 -5.74
N ILE A 112 -14.72 9.56 -6.94
CA ILE A 112 -15.92 8.85 -7.41
C ILE A 112 -15.53 7.51 -8.05
N VAL A 113 -14.47 7.50 -8.88
CA VAL A 113 -14.01 6.28 -9.55
C VAL A 113 -13.33 5.31 -8.57
N ASN A 114 -12.47 5.82 -7.69
CA ASN A 114 -11.79 5.01 -6.69
C ASN A 114 -12.36 5.26 -5.30
N ILE A 115 -13.30 4.39 -4.90
CA ILE A 115 -13.96 4.54 -3.61
C ILE A 115 -13.07 4.03 -2.48
N SER A 116 -12.19 4.89 -1.98
CA SER A 116 -11.21 4.59 -0.93
C SER A 116 -10.79 5.86 -0.20
N ILE A 117 -11.09 5.95 1.10
CA ILE A 117 -10.62 7.04 1.96
C ILE A 117 -9.09 7.01 2.04
N TYR A 118 -8.50 5.81 2.11
CA TYR A 118 -7.05 5.66 2.15
C TYR A 118 -6.40 6.22 0.87
N GLY A 119 -6.93 5.87 -0.30
CA GLY A 119 -6.46 6.34 -1.60
C GLY A 119 -6.64 7.83 -1.85
N MET A 120 -7.45 8.53 -1.07
CA MET A 120 -7.53 10.00 -1.15
C MET A 120 -6.34 10.70 -0.49
N GLY A 121 -5.64 10.01 0.42
CA GLY A 121 -4.62 10.57 1.30
C GLY A 121 -3.41 11.16 0.58
N SER A 122 -3.08 10.64 -0.61
CA SER A 122 -1.98 11.11 -1.46
C SER A 122 -2.18 10.59 -2.90
N TRP A 123 -1.39 11.05 -3.86
CA TRP A 123 -1.43 10.50 -5.23
C TRP A 123 -0.79 9.12 -5.29
N LYS A 124 0.17 8.84 -4.41
CA LYS A 124 0.85 7.53 -4.32
C LYS A 124 -0.13 6.47 -3.82
N GLU A 125 -0.86 6.79 -2.74
CA GLU A 125 -1.93 5.94 -2.22
C GLU A 125 -3.03 5.74 -3.26
N PHE A 126 -3.38 6.80 -3.98
CA PHE A 126 -4.38 6.71 -5.03
C PHE A 126 -4.00 5.73 -6.15
N PHE A 127 -2.76 5.78 -6.61
CA PHE A 127 -2.28 4.87 -7.65
C PHE A 127 -2.27 3.43 -7.15
N ALA A 128 -1.73 3.18 -5.95
CA ALA A 128 -1.70 1.86 -5.34
C ALA A 128 -3.10 1.26 -5.14
N GLU A 129 -4.04 2.06 -4.62
CA GLU A 129 -5.43 1.64 -4.44
C GLU A 129 -6.13 1.31 -5.76
N THR A 130 -6.00 2.18 -6.77
CA THR A 130 -6.61 1.94 -8.08
C THR A 130 -6.01 0.73 -8.79
N TYR A 131 -4.71 0.49 -8.65
CA TYR A 131 -4.03 -0.70 -9.15
C TYR A 131 -4.59 -1.96 -8.50
N SER A 132 -4.69 -1.95 -7.16
CA SER A 132 -5.30 -3.03 -6.38
C SER A 132 -6.73 -3.32 -6.82
N LYS A 133 -7.58 -2.28 -6.88
CA LYS A 133 -8.96 -2.38 -7.36
C LYS A 133 -9.04 -2.98 -8.77
N TRP A 134 -8.24 -2.51 -9.71
CA TRP A 134 -8.30 -2.97 -11.09
C TRP A 134 -8.02 -4.47 -11.22
N ILE A 135 -6.98 -4.98 -10.55
CA ILE A 135 -6.60 -6.40 -10.64
C ILE A 135 -7.58 -7.30 -9.90
N THR A 136 -8.05 -6.87 -8.73
CA THR A 136 -8.68 -7.77 -7.75
C THR A 136 -10.19 -7.68 -7.65
N THR A 137 -10.85 -6.72 -8.32
CA THR A 137 -12.32 -6.62 -8.34
C THR A 137 -12.93 -7.87 -8.99
N PRO A 138 -13.84 -8.60 -8.30
CA PRO A 138 -14.56 -9.74 -8.85
C PRO A 138 -15.38 -9.38 -10.09
N ASP A 139 -15.52 -10.31 -11.04
CA ASP A 139 -16.17 -10.05 -12.33
C ASP A 139 -17.61 -9.54 -12.17
N GLU A 140 -18.35 -10.04 -11.18
CA GLU A 140 -19.71 -9.62 -10.85
C GLU A 140 -19.82 -8.20 -10.28
N MET A 141 -18.71 -7.64 -9.77
CA MET A 141 -18.62 -6.28 -9.21
C MET A 141 -18.00 -5.28 -10.19
N LYS A 142 -17.51 -5.73 -11.35
CA LYS A 142 -16.93 -4.84 -12.36
C LYS A 142 -17.98 -3.91 -12.93
N ASN A 143 -17.75 -2.62 -12.72
CA ASN A 143 -18.67 -1.53 -13.05
C ASN A 143 -18.00 -0.48 -13.95
N LYS A 144 -18.70 0.63 -14.21
CA LYS A 144 -18.17 1.74 -15.01
C LYS A 144 -16.86 2.30 -14.47
N SER A 145 -16.76 2.44 -13.15
CA SER A 145 -15.54 2.92 -12.49
C SER A 145 -14.36 1.99 -12.74
N TRP A 146 -14.55 0.67 -12.61
CA TRP A 146 -13.53 -0.32 -12.95
C TRP A 146 -13.17 -0.28 -14.45
N GLU A 147 -14.15 -0.12 -15.33
CA GLU A 147 -13.94 -0.05 -16.77
C GLU A 147 -13.04 1.14 -17.18
N ILE A 148 -13.14 2.27 -16.49
CA ILE A 148 -12.25 3.43 -16.69
C ILE A 148 -10.82 3.08 -16.26
N LEU A 149 -10.64 2.44 -15.10
CA LEU A 149 -9.32 1.98 -14.66
C LEU A 149 -8.73 0.96 -15.65
N ASN A 150 -9.57 0.09 -16.20
CA ASN A 150 -9.16 -0.90 -17.20
C ASN A 150 -8.63 -0.23 -18.48
N ASN A 151 -9.24 0.87 -18.94
CA ASN A 151 -8.69 1.65 -20.04
C ASN A 151 -7.33 2.26 -19.68
N PHE A 152 -7.18 2.82 -18.48
CA PHE A 152 -5.89 3.40 -18.09
C PHE A 152 -4.78 2.35 -18.07
N PHE A 153 -4.96 1.26 -17.34
CA PHE A 153 -3.89 0.29 -17.10
C PHE A 153 -3.55 -0.56 -18.33
N ILE A 154 -4.46 -0.72 -19.29
CA ILE A 154 -4.18 -1.45 -20.54
C ILE A 154 -3.73 -0.51 -21.68
N ASP A 155 -4.35 0.67 -21.84
CA ASP A 155 -4.13 1.52 -23.04
C ASP A 155 -3.19 2.70 -22.80
N ILE A 156 -3.15 3.21 -21.57
CA ILE A 156 -2.45 4.45 -21.24
C ILE A 156 -1.12 4.15 -20.57
N TYR A 157 -1.17 3.48 -19.42
CA TYR A 157 -0.01 3.27 -18.58
C TYR A 157 1.14 2.54 -19.31
N PRO A 158 0.92 1.44 -20.07
CA PRO A 158 2.02 0.76 -20.76
C PRO A 158 2.68 1.63 -21.84
N TYR A 159 1.90 2.48 -22.52
CA TYR A 159 2.45 3.44 -23.49
C TYR A 159 3.28 4.50 -22.79
N LEU A 160 2.73 5.13 -21.74
CA LEU A 160 3.45 6.14 -20.97
C LEU A 160 4.74 5.56 -20.45
N GLN A 161 4.68 4.36 -19.91
CA GLN A 161 5.85 3.69 -19.38
C GLN A 161 6.91 3.43 -20.45
N SER A 162 6.52 2.94 -21.62
CA SER A 162 7.49 2.64 -22.68
C SER A 162 8.12 3.89 -23.32
N ASN A 163 7.51 5.06 -23.21
CA ASN A 163 7.89 6.26 -23.97
C ASN A 163 8.27 7.48 -23.11
N ASN A 164 7.81 7.56 -21.87
CA ASN A 164 7.86 8.77 -21.03
C ASN A 164 8.45 8.51 -19.62
N PHE A 165 9.34 7.53 -19.48
CA PHE A 165 10.13 7.31 -18.27
C PHE A 165 10.81 8.61 -17.77
N GLY A 166 10.71 8.88 -16.46
CA GLY A 166 11.55 9.88 -15.80
C GLY A 166 10.80 10.80 -14.85
N ALA A 167 11.49 11.86 -14.41
CA ALA A 167 10.95 12.83 -13.48
C ALA A 167 9.79 13.63 -14.09
N ARG A 168 8.80 13.97 -13.28
CA ARG A 168 7.61 14.73 -13.63
C ARG A 168 7.92 16.02 -14.40
N PRO A 169 8.88 16.88 -13.99
CA PRO A 169 9.18 18.11 -14.75
C PRO A 169 9.57 17.87 -16.21
N ASP A 170 10.14 16.70 -16.54
CA ASP A 170 10.58 16.37 -17.90
C ASP A 170 9.47 15.78 -18.77
N THR A 171 8.56 15.05 -18.15
CA THR A 171 7.71 14.05 -18.83
C THR A 171 6.23 14.36 -18.70
N LEU A 172 5.83 15.23 -17.76
CA LEU A 172 4.43 15.54 -17.48
C LEU A 172 3.69 16.05 -18.71
N GLN A 173 4.25 17.05 -19.40
CA GLN A 173 3.58 17.66 -20.55
C GLN A 173 3.33 16.67 -21.68
N ASN A 174 4.31 15.82 -22.00
CA ASN A 174 4.17 14.78 -23.03
C ASN A 174 3.15 13.72 -22.62
N SER A 175 3.11 13.38 -21.33
CA SER A 175 2.15 12.42 -20.77
C SER A 175 0.72 12.95 -20.85
N LEU A 176 0.49 14.21 -20.45
CA LEU A 176 -0.81 14.87 -20.56
C LEU A 176 -1.27 15.00 -22.02
N GLN A 177 -0.37 15.35 -22.94
CA GLN A 177 -0.67 15.43 -24.38
C GLN A 177 -1.09 14.08 -24.95
N TYR A 178 -0.44 12.97 -24.56
CA TYR A 178 -0.86 11.64 -24.98
C TYR A 178 -2.25 11.29 -24.46
N ILE A 179 -2.52 11.58 -23.18
CA ILE A 179 -3.86 11.39 -22.59
C ILE A 179 -4.91 12.22 -23.35
N ASP A 180 -4.65 13.50 -23.63
CA ASP A 180 -5.59 14.34 -24.41
C ASP A 180 -5.81 13.82 -25.84
N LYS A 181 -4.75 13.30 -26.47
CA LYS A 181 -4.84 12.68 -27.80
C LYS A 181 -5.73 11.44 -27.78
N TYR A 182 -5.68 10.64 -26.72
CA TYR A 182 -6.50 9.44 -26.55
C TYR A 182 -8.01 9.74 -26.60
N PHE A 183 -8.45 10.92 -26.13
CA PHE A 183 -9.86 11.33 -26.17
C PHE A 183 -10.29 12.10 -27.42
N SER A 184 -9.35 12.69 -28.17
CA SER A 184 -9.68 13.57 -29.31
C SER A 184 -9.84 12.86 -30.66
N ASN A 185 -9.65 11.54 -30.74
CA ASN A 185 -9.77 10.71 -31.96
C ASN A 185 -8.94 11.19 -33.17
N SER A 186 -7.97 12.09 -33.00
CA SER A 186 -7.13 12.61 -34.07
C SER A 186 -5.84 11.79 -34.20
N THR A 187 -5.89 10.80 -35.11
CA THR A 187 -4.77 10.07 -35.74
C THR A 187 -3.87 9.19 -34.86
N THR A 188 -4.02 7.87 -34.99
CA THR A 188 -3.01 6.89 -35.48
C THR A 188 -3.49 5.49 -35.14
N SER A 189 -3.68 4.63 -36.14
CA SER A 189 -3.60 3.14 -36.21
C SER A 189 -3.98 2.24 -35.02
N ILE A 190 -4.50 2.78 -33.93
CA ILE A 190 -4.96 2.05 -32.76
C ILE A 190 -6.46 1.93 -32.96
N THR A 191 -6.96 0.71 -33.06
CA THR A 191 -8.37 0.39 -33.01
C THR A 191 -8.89 0.67 -31.59
N VAL A 192 -8.88 1.94 -31.16
CA VAL A 192 -9.40 2.33 -29.85
C VAL A 192 -10.92 2.33 -29.97
N THR A 193 -11.55 1.28 -29.44
CA THR A 193 -12.95 1.34 -29.03
C THR A 193 -13.12 2.60 -28.19
N LYS A 194 -14.10 3.46 -28.54
CA LYS A 194 -14.37 4.73 -27.84
C LYS A 194 -14.16 4.56 -26.32
N PRO A 195 -13.34 5.41 -25.67
CA PRO A 195 -13.02 5.23 -24.27
C PRO A 195 -14.27 5.28 -23.40
N ALA A 196 -14.26 4.53 -22.31
CA ALA A 196 -15.34 4.60 -21.35
C ALA A 196 -15.43 6.00 -20.75
N VAL A 197 -16.66 6.50 -20.63
CA VAL A 197 -16.96 7.81 -20.03
C VAL A 197 -17.91 7.60 -18.87
N TYR A 198 -17.56 8.14 -17.71
CA TYR A 198 -18.42 8.20 -16.54
C TYR A 198 -19.43 9.34 -16.67
N ASP A 199 -20.71 9.03 -16.54
CA ASP A 199 -21.80 10.00 -16.57
C ASP A 199 -22.18 10.46 -15.16
N THR A 200 -21.65 11.61 -14.76
CA THR A 200 -21.95 12.28 -13.49
C THR A 200 -23.35 12.90 -13.43
N THR A 201 -24.09 12.92 -14.55
CA THR A 201 -25.41 13.56 -14.67
C THR A 201 -26.58 12.58 -14.51
N LEU A 202 -26.31 11.27 -14.38
CA LEU A 202 -27.33 10.25 -14.14
C LEU A 202 -28.10 10.54 -12.85
N THR A 203 -29.40 10.82 -12.99
CA THR A 203 -30.28 11.12 -11.84
C THR A 203 -30.79 9.87 -11.14
N MET A 204 -30.66 8.70 -11.75
CA MET A 204 -31.08 7.42 -11.19
C MET A 204 -30.05 6.33 -11.47
N LYS A 205 -30.01 5.31 -10.60
CA LYS A 205 -29.26 4.08 -10.85
C LYS A 205 -29.81 3.36 -12.10
N PRO A 206 -28.99 2.59 -12.82
CA PRO A 206 -29.48 1.70 -13.87
C PRO A 206 -30.48 0.68 -13.31
N SER A 207 -31.35 0.14 -14.16
CA SER A 207 -32.33 -0.88 -13.75
C SER A 207 -31.68 -2.19 -13.33
N ASP A 208 -30.57 -2.56 -13.98
CA ASP A 208 -29.74 -3.72 -13.65
C ASP A 208 -28.47 -3.26 -12.93
N VAL A 209 -28.56 -3.16 -11.61
CA VAL A 209 -27.49 -2.62 -10.76
C VAL A 209 -26.39 -3.66 -10.49
N VAL A 210 -25.15 -3.19 -10.46
CA VAL A 210 -24.06 -3.91 -9.79
C VAL A 210 -24.20 -3.72 -8.28
N ASP A 211 -24.16 -4.82 -7.53
CA ASP A 211 -24.02 -4.73 -6.07
C ASP A 211 -22.56 -4.48 -5.71
N LEU A 212 -22.29 -3.27 -5.20
CA LEU A 212 -20.95 -2.86 -4.77
C LEU A 212 -20.61 -3.34 -3.36
N GLN A 213 -21.58 -3.89 -2.63
CA GLN A 213 -21.42 -4.50 -1.30
C GLN A 213 -20.86 -3.58 -0.21
N TYR A 214 -20.89 -2.26 -0.43
CA TYR A 214 -20.56 -1.28 0.60
C TYR A 214 -21.62 -1.26 1.70
N GLN A 215 -21.17 -1.15 2.94
CA GLN A 215 -22.01 -0.96 4.11
C GLN A 215 -21.59 0.36 4.75
N SER A 216 -22.39 1.41 4.58
CA SER A 216 -22.00 2.69 5.16
C SER A 216 -22.07 2.62 6.69
N LEU A 217 -21.04 3.16 7.34
CA LEU A 217 -21.02 3.40 8.79
C LEU A 217 -22.18 4.27 9.28
N PHE A 218 -22.83 4.99 8.38
CA PHE A 218 -23.87 5.98 8.63
C PHE A 218 -25.21 5.61 7.98
N GLY A 219 -25.45 4.31 7.73
CA GLY A 219 -26.70 3.80 7.14
C GLY A 219 -26.55 3.32 5.68
N THR A 220 -27.60 3.46 4.86
CA THR A 220 -27.67 2.89 3.49
C THR A 220 -27.04 3.76 2.40
N ARG A 221 -26.56 4.96 2.73
CA ARG A 221 -25.99 5.92 1.77
C ARG A 221 -24.47 5.88 1.83
N PHE A 222 -23.82 5.64 0.71
CA PHE A 222 -22.37 5.48 0.64
C PHE A 222 -21.74 6.36 -0.45
N GLY A 223 -20.44 6.62 -0.36
CA GLY A 223 -19.76 7.57 -1.24
C GLY A 223 -20.24 9.00 -1.01
N LEU A 224 -20.39 9.77 -2.09
CA LEU A 224 -20.94 11.14 -2.04
C LEU A 224 -22.44 11.21 -1.69
N GLN A 225 -23.09 10.07 -1.49
CA GLN A 225 -24.47 10.01 -0.97
C GLN A 225 -24.52 10.23 0.54
N GLN A 226 -23.38 10.09 1.23
CA GLN A 226 -23.27 10.27 2.66
C GLN A 226 -23.34 11.76 3.02
N GLU A 227 -24.09 12.11 4.06
CA GLU A 227 -24.05 13.46 4.65
C GLU A 227 -22.79 13.61 5.53
N ILE A 228 -22.24 14.82 5.59
CA ILE A 228 -21.16 15.13 6.54
C ILE A 228 -21.79 15.13 7.94
N PRO A 229 -21.32 14.29 8.88
CA PRO A 229 -21.94 14.21 10.20
C PRO A 229 -21.66 15.47 11.02
N ASN A 230 -22.60 15.91 11.84
CA ASN A 230 -22.43 17.08 12.75
C ASN A 230 -21.56 16.75 13.99
N ASN A 231 -20.63 15.81 13.87
CA ASN A 231 -19.75 15.37 14.97
C ASN A 231 -18.30 15.32 14.47
N VAL A 232 -17.49 16.24 14.99
CA VAL A 232 -16.08 16.41 14.63
C VAL A 232 -15.24 15.13 14.80
N ASN A 233 -15.58 14.27 15.77
CA ASN A 233 -14.81 13.08 16.09
C ASN A 233 -14.93 11.98 15.02
N ILE A 234 -15.88 12.11 14.10
CA ILE A 234 -16.16 11.11 13.06
C ILE A 234 -16.13 11.68 11.64
N TRP A 235 -15.71 12.95 11.47
CA TRP A 235 -15.53 13.55 10.13
C TRP A 235 -14.53 12.77 9.28
N ASN A 236 -13.42 12.33 9.87
CA ASN A 236 -12.42 11.55 9.14
C ASN A 236 -12.93 10.17 8.70
N ASN A 237 -14.04 9.67 9.25
CA ASN A 237 -14.72 8.47 8.79
C ASN A 237 -15.78 8.76 7.71
N SER A 238 -16.11 10.03 7.46
CA SER A 238 -17.09 10.42 6.44
C SER A 238 -16.44 10.47 5.06
N TYR A 239 -17.01 9.72 4.13
CA TYR A 239 -16.50 9.66 2.77
C TYR A 239 -16.62 11.01 2.05
N THR A 240 -17.80 11.63 2.08
CA THR A 240 -18.05 12.94 1.48
C THR A 240 -17.14 14.02 2.04
N TYR A 241 -16.91 14.01 3.36
CA TYR A 241 -15.97 14.95 3.99
C TYR A 241 -14.56 14.78 3.42
N ASN A 242 -14.03 13.55 3.37
CA ASN A 242 -12.69 13.28 2.85
C ASN A 242 -12.55 13.63 1.36
N ALA A 243 -13.57 13.33 0.55
CA ALA A 243 -13.59 13.66 -0.88
C ALA A 243 -13.53 15.19 -1.10
N LEU A 244 -14.36 15.96 -0.38
CA LEU A 244 -14.34 17.41 -0.46
C LEU A 244 -13.05 18.01 0.10
N LYS A 245 -12.60 17.56 1.28
CA LYS A 245 -11.33 17.97 1.90
C LYS A 245 -10.18 17.80 0.92
N THR A 246 -10.01 16.62 0.35
CA THR A 246 -8.93 16.33 -0.61
C THR A 246 -9.01 17.25 -1.83
N SER A 247 -10.21 17.45 -2.36
CA SER A 247 -10.44 18.32 -3.52
C SER A 247 -10.13 19.79 -3.25
N LEU A 248 -10.48 20.28 -2.05
CA LEU A 248 -10.17 21.63 -1.59
C LEU A 248 -8.67 21.85 -1.41
N ILE A 249 -7.95 20.87 -0.83
CA ILE A 249 -6.50 20.99 -0.65
C ILE A 249 -5.80 20.98 -2.01
N MET A 250 -6.19 20.08 -2.92
CA MET A 250 -5.62 20.05 -4.27
C MET A 250 -5.83 21.36 -5.03
N TRP A 251 -7.03 21.94 -4.96
CA TRP A 251 -7.31 23.22 -5.61
C TRP A 251 -6.46 24.36 -5.02
N GLN A 252 -6.31 24.39 -3.70
CA GLN A 252 -5.50 25.39 -3.02
C GLN A 252 -4.00 25.28 -3.37
N THR A 253 -3.47 24.06 -3.45
CA THR A 253 -2.05 23.81 -3.78
C THR A 253 -1.77 23.78 -5.28
N ASN A 254 -2.82 23.92 -6.11
CA ASN A 254 -2.80 23.76 -7.56
C ASN A 254 -2.18 22.42 -7.99
N ALA A 255 -2.32 21.38 -7.14
CA ALA A 255 -1.72 20.06 -7.36
C ALA A 255 -0.23 20.15 -7.77
N THR A 256 0.55 21.02 -7.11
CA THR A 256 1.98 21.19 -7.41
C THR A 256 2.87 20.16 -6.70
N LYS A 257 2.39 19.59 -5.59
CA LYS A 257 3.06 18.54 -4.81
C LYS A 257 2.03 17.49 -4.40
N ASP A 258 2.53 16.33 -3.96
CA ASP A 258 1.67 15.36 -3.33
C ASP A 258 1.02 15.99 -2.10
N VAL A 259 -0.28 15.74 -1.95
CA VAL A 259 -1.10 16.39 -0.93
C VAL A 259 -1.30 15.39 0.18
N THR A 260 -0.58 15.55 1.28
CA THR A 260 -0.85 14.77 2.50
C THR A 260 -2.02 15.40 3.25
N ASN A 261 -3.11 14.64 3.36
CA ASN A 261 -4.35 15.12 3.99
C ASN A 261 -4.21 15.42 5.50
N ASP A 262 -3.11 15.01 6.14
CA ASP A 262 -2.89 15.20 7.58
C ASP A 262 -2.54 16.64 7.96
N VAL A 263 -2.13 17.47 6.99
CA VAL A 263 -1.60 18.82 7.28
C VAL A 263 -2.71 19.88 7.34
N MET A 264 -3.88 19.62 6.74
CA MET A 264 -4.99 20.58 6.72
C MET A 264 -6.30 19.97 7.21
N ILE A 265 -6.92 20.64 8.18
CA ILE A 265 -8.22 20.24 8.74
C ILE A 265 -9.24 21.31 8.34
N PHE A 266 -10.33 20.87 7.71
CA PHE A 266 -11.50 21.71 7.46
C PHE A 266 -12.57 21.42 8.50
N ASN A 267 -13.29 22.45 8.92
CA ASN A 267 -14.47 22.26 9.74
C ASN A 267 -15.61 21.69 8.88
N GLY A 268 -16.12 20.50 9.22
CA GLY A 268 -17.15 19.81 8.47
C GLY A 268 -18.48 20.59 8.38
N ASP A 269 -18.86 21.30 9.45
CA ASP A 269 -20.06 22.16 9.45
C ASP A 269 -19.86 23.34 8.49
N VAL A 270 -18.65 23.91 8.44
CA VAL A 270 -18.31 24.97 7.47
C VAL A 270 -18.44 24.46 6.03
N LEU A 271 -17.97 23.25 5.73
CA LEU A 271 -18.12 22.64 4.41
C LEU A 271 -19.61 22.40 4.10
N GLN A 272 -20.37 21.89 5.07
CA GLN A 272 -21.79 21.63 4.90
C GLN A 272 -22.57 22.91 4.60
N ASP A 273 -22.35 23.99 5.36
CA ASP A 273 -23.15 25.21 5.28
C ASP A 273 -22.70 26.18 4.16
N ASN A 274 -21.42 26.20 3.82
CA ASN A 274 -20.86 27.17 2.87
C ASN A 274 -20.58 26.59 1.48
N ILE A 275 -20.66 25.27 1.33
CA ILE A 275 -20.44 24.58 0.05
C ILE A 275 -21.69 23.80 -0.38
N ILE A 276 -22.20 22.91 0.49
CA ILE A 276 -23.29 21.97 0.12
C ILE A 276 -24.67 22.62 0.29
N ASN A 277 -24.93 23.33 1.40
CA ASN A 277 -26.21 23.91 1.79
C ASN A 277 -26.19 25.45 1.79
N PHE A 278 -25.59 26.04 0.76
CA PHE A 278 -25.36 27.48 0.73
C PHE A 278 -26.56 28.26 0.18
N ASN A 279 -26.98 29.34 0.86
CA ASN A 279 -28.05 30.26 0.44
C ASN A 279 -29.37 29.55 0.04
N GLY A 280 -29.76 28.52 0.79
CA GLY A 280 -31.01 27.78 0.53
C GLY A 280 -30.93 26.77 -0.63
N ASN A 281 -29.78 26.64 -1.30
CA ASN A 281 -29.52 25.60 -2.29
C ASN A 281 -28.84 24.41 -1.61
N ASN A 282 -29.54 23.28 -1.52
CA ASN A 282 -28.99 22.02 -1.02
C ASN A 282 -28.53 21.14 -2.21
N LEU A 283 -27.22 20.89 -2.27
CA LEU A 283 -26.57 20.13 -3.34
C LEU A 283 -26.44 18.63 -3.06
N SER A 284 -26.88 18.13 -1.90
CA SER A 284 -26.71 16.72 -1.50
C SER A 284 -27.32 15.73 -2.48
N ALA A 285 -28.50 16.02 -3.05
CA ALA A 285 -29.10 15.14 -4.05
C ALA A 285 -28.27 15.09 -5.35
N GLY A 286 -27.68 16.21 -5.76
CA GLY A 286 -26.80 16.28 -6.92
C GLY A 286 -25.50 15.50 -6.70
N LEU A 287 -24.88 15.66 -5.53
CA LEU A 287 -23.71 14.89 -5.12
C LEU A 287 -24.01 13.38 -5.09
N ALA A 288 -25.15 13.00 -4.55
CA ALA A 288 -25.59 11.61 -4.50
C ALA A 288 -25.77 11.00 -5.91
N ASN A 289 -26.31 11.79 -6.85
CA ASN A 289 -26.53 11.36 -8.23
C ASN A 289 -25.23 11.07 -8.99
N MET A 290 -24.14 11.77 -8.67
CA MET A 290 -22.84 11.53 -9.27
C MET A 290 -22.31 10.11 -9.01
N MET A 291 -22.82 9.39 -8.00
CA MET A 291 -22.45 8.00 -7.73
C MET A 291 -23.22 6.98 -8.58
N ASN A 292 -24.27 7.39 -9.31
CA ASN A 292 -25.18 6.44 -9.96
C ASN A 292 -24.52 5.59 -11.04
N ASP A 293 -23.56 6.12 -11.80
CA ASP A 293 -22.89 5.37 -12.85
C ASP A 293 -21.90 4.31 -12.31
N SER A 294 -21.49 4.43 -11.03
CA SER A 294 -20.74 3.37 -10.35
C SER A 294 -21.55 2.08 -10.19
N TYR A 295 -22.88 2.12 -10.36
CA TYR A 295 -23.75 0.94 -10.35
C TYR A 295 -23.98 0.35 -11.76
N THR A 296 -23.48 0.99 -12.81
CA THR A 296 -23.55 0.49 -14.19
C THR A 296 -22.52 -0.60 -14.40
N LYS A 297 -22.96 -1.77 -14.89
CA LYS A 297 -22.08 -2.89 -15.26
C LYS A 297 -21.00 -2.46 -16.26
N ALA A 298 -19.79 -2.97 -16.07
CA ALA A 298 -18.73 -2.82 -17.06
C ALA A 298 -19.18 -3.40 -18.41
N SER A 299 -18.77 -2.78 -19.51
CA SER A 299 -19.13 -3.29 -20.84
C SER A 299 -18.50 -4.66 -21.10
N ALA A 300 -19.22 -5.52 -21.84
CA ALA A 300 -18.70 -6.82 -22.28
C ALA A 300 -17.38 -6.71 -23.05
N VAL A 301 -17.20 -5.61 -23.81
CA VAL A 301 -15.95 -5.33 -24.53
C VAL A 301 -14.80 -5.10 -23.57
N SER A 302 -15.00 -4.31 -22.51
CA SER A 302 -13.97 -4.06 -21.49
C SER A 302 -13.63 -5.32 -20.69
N LEU A 303 -14.64 -6.12 -20.33
CA LEU A 303 -14.43 -7.40 -19.66
C LEU A 303 -13.59 -8.37 -20.53
N LYS A 304 -13.96 -8.50 -21.81
CA LYS A 304 -13.22 -9.33 -22.77
C LYS A 304 -11.79 -8.85 -22.95
N LYS A 305 -11.59 -7.53 -23.07
CA LYS A 305 -10.27 -6.92 -23.17
C LYS A 305 -9.36 -7.27 -21.99
N TYR A 306 -9.89 -7.21 -20.76
CA TYR A 306 -9.14 -7.59 -19.57
C TYR A 306 -8.81 -9.08 -19.55
N GLN A 307 -9.78 -9.94 -19.90
CA GLN A 307 -9.54 -11.39 -19.98
C GLN A 307 -8.45 -11.74 -20.99
N ASP A 308 -8.48 -11.12 -22.17
CA ASP A 308 -7.46 -11.30 -23.22
C ASP A 308 -6.09 -10.79 -22.75
N PHE A 309 -6.06 -9.65 -22.05
CA PHE A 309 -4.84 -9.10 -21.46
C PHE A 309 -4.22 -10.05 -20.41
N VAL A 310 -5.02 -10.58 -19.47
CA VAL A 310 -4.54 -11.55 -18.47
C VAL A 310 -4.06 -12.86 -19.12
N GLN A 311 -4.76 -13.31 -20.16
CA GLN A 311 -4.34 -14.49 -20.93
C GLN A 311 -3.00 -14.25 -21.63
N GLN A 312 -2.84 -13.09 -22.27
CA GLN A 312 -1.57 -12.69 -22.90
C GLN A 312 -0.44 -12.60 -21.89
N ALA A 313 -0.68 -12.01 -20.72
CA ALA A 313 0.29 -11.91 -19.64
C ALA A 313 0.80 -13.29 -19.20
N THR A 314 -0.12 -14.24 -19.04
CA THR A 314 0.21 -15.63 -18.68
C THR A 314 1.01 -16.34 -19.77
N GLN A 315 0.71 -16.07 -21.04
CA GLN A 315 1.42 -16.66 -22.18
C GLN A 315 2.82 -16.06 -22.38
N SER A 316 3.01 -14.79 -22.04
CA SER A 316 4.23 -14.04 -22.34
C SER A 316 5.30 -14.14 -21.25
N HIS A 317 4.90 -14.41 -20.00
CA HIS A 317 5.79 -14.42 -18.85
C HIS A 317 5.86 -15.82 -18.20
N TYR A 318 5.20 -16.02 -17.06
CA TYR A 318 5.30 -17.27 -16.30
C TYR A 318 4.04 -18.11 -16.40
N SER A 319 4.19 -19.38 -16.80
CA SER A 319 3.07 -20.33 -16.92
C SER A 319 2.64 -20.96 -15.58
N SER A 320 3.49 -20.87 -14.54
CA SER A 320 3.21 -21.44 -13.22
C SER A 320 3.93 -20.70 -12.10
N PHE A 321 3.38 -20.80 -10.88
CA PHE A 321 3.96 -20.22 -9.67
C PHE A 321 5.36 -20.77 -9.37
N ASP A 322 5.56 -22.09 -9.49
CA ASP A 322 6.89 -22.71 -9.26
C ASP A 322 7.97 -22.17 -10.22
N LYS A 323 7.59 -21.88 -11.48
CA LYS A 323 8.54 -21.32 -12.46
C LYS A 323 8.89 -19.88 -12.13
N LEU A 324 7.90 -19.08 -11.74
CA LEU A 324 8.09 -17.71 -11.24
C LEU A 324 9.02 -17.71 -10.02
N ASP A 325 8.73 -18.53 -9.00
CA ASP A 325 9.54 -18.65 -7.79
C ASP A 325 10.99 -19.03 -8.12
N SER A 326 11.19 -20.09 -8.91
CA SER A 326 12.53 -20.57 -9.25
C SER A 326 13.39 -19.50 -9.93
N ASP A 327 12.81 -18.77 -10.87
CA ASP A 327 13.53 -17.73 -11.62
C ASP A 327 13.81 -16.51 -10.74
N LEU A 328 12.85 -16.05 -9.95
CA LEU A 328 13.04 -14.92 -9.03
C LEU A 328 14.01 -15.24 -7.90
N LYS A 329 13.94 -16.44 -7.32
CA LYS A 329 14.86 -16.90 -6.28
C LYS A 329 16.30 -16.97 -6.78
N LYS A 330 16.50 -17.41 -8.02
CA LYS A 330 17.82 -17.38 -8.67
C LYS A 330 18.29 -15.96 -8.94
N LEU A 331 17.40 -15.11 -9.46
CA LEU A 331 17.69 -13.73 -9.82
C LEU A 331 18.08 -12.89 -8.60
N THR A 332 17.41 -13.13 -7.47
CA THR A 332 17.54 -12.36 -6.24
C THR A 332 18.49 -12.96 -5.22
N LYS A 333 19.31 -13.94 -5.65
CA LYS A 333 20.34 -14.55 -4.81
C LYS A 333 21.39 -13.53 -4.40
N TYR A 334 21.79 -13.56 -3.14
CA TYR A 334 22.85 -12.72 -2.59
C TYR A 334 23.85 -13.51 -1.75
N GLU A 335 25.03 -12.92 -1.60
CA GLU A 335 26.05 -13.27 -0.61
C GLU A 335 26.59 -11.96 0.00
N THR A 336 26.34 -11.74 1.28
CA THR A 336 26.78 -10.51 1.95
C THR A 336 28.26 -10.55 2.30
N ILE A 337 28.84 -9.40 2.65
CA ILE A 337 30.22 -9.28 3.17
C ILE A 337 30.50 -10.15 4.41
N ASN A 338 29.45 -10.54 5.14
CA ASN A 338 29.52 -11.43 6.29
C ASN A 338 29.23 -12.90 5.93
N TYR A 339 29.31 -13.24 4.63
CA TYR A 339 29.06 -14.57 4.06
C TYR A 339 27.67 -15.13 4.34
N GLN A 340 26.69 -14.26 4.61
CA GLN A 340 25.29 -14.68 4.66
C GLN A 340 24.78 -14.85 3.24
N THR A 341 24.24 -16.01 2.93
CA THR A 341 23.69 -16.33 1.62
C THR A 341 22.18 -16.53 1.71
N GLY A 342 21.48 -16.15 0.66
CA GLY A 342 20.03 -16.29 0.57
C GLY A 342 19.51 -15.74 -0.75
N SER A 343 18.21 -15.54 -0.82
CA SER A 343 17.53 -14.80 -1.89
C SER A 343 16.59 -13.80 -1.27
N THR A 344 16.38 -12.62 -1.86
CA THR A 344 15.42 -11.63 -1.32
C THR A 344 13.99 -11.82 -1.83
N ILE A 345 13.78 -12.75 -2.76
CA ILE A 345 12.46 -13.26 -3.17
C ILE A 345 12.53 -14.79 -3.21
N PHE A 346 11.65 -15.46 -2.46
CA PHE A 346 11.59 -16.93 -2.31
C PHE A 346 10.15 -17.34 -1.97
N LEU A 347 9.26 -17.09 -2.92
CA LEU A 347 7.81 -17.16 -2.77
C LEU A 347 7.34 -18.52 -2.27
N LYS A 348 7.86 -19.62 -2.83
CA LYS A 348 7.43 -20.98 -2.47
C LYS A 348 7.74 -21.31 -1.02
N ASP A 349 8.98 -21.06 -0.60
CA ASP A 349 9.42 -21.30 0.79
C ASP A 349 8.59 -20.45 1.77
N SER A 350 8.27 -19.21 1.41
CA SER A 350 7.42 -18.34 2.23
C SER A 350 5.98 -18.87 2.34
N VAL A 351 5.36 -19.25 1.22
CA VAL A 351 3.99 -19.78 1.19
C VAL A 351 3.90 -21.10 1.95
N ASP A 352 4.87 -22.01 1.79
CA ASP A 352 4.91 -23.28 2.52
C ASP A 352 5.10 -23.06 4.02
N ALA A 353 5.94 -22.10 4.42
CA ALA A 353 6.11 -21.75 5.82
C ALA A 353 4.83 -21.12 6.42
N MET A 354 4.14 -20.26 5.67
CA MET A 354 2.84 -19.69 6.06
C MET A 354 1.76 -20.77 6.16
N ARG A 355 1.70 -21.70 5.19
CA ARG A 355 0.80 -22.85 5.20
C ARG A 355 0.95 -23.65 6.49
N ASN A 356 2.19 -23.99 6.85
CA ASN A 356 2.48 -24.74 8.06
C ASN A 356 2.16 -23.95 9.34
N TYR A 357 2.43 -22.64 9.34
CA TYR A 357 2.21 -21.79 10.50
C TYR A 357 0.72 -21.53 10.78
N TYR A 358 -0.08 -21.26 9.75
CA TYR A 358 -1.50 -20.94 9.87
C TYR A 358 -2.44 -22.14 9.70
N GLY A 359 -1.91 -23.28 9.23
CA GLY A 359 -2.71 -24.47 8.92
C GLY A 359 -3.60 -24.28 7.71
N TRP A 360 -3.09 -23.65 6.64
CA TRP A 360 -3.86 -23.42 5.42
C TRP A 360 -4.16 -24.71 4.66
N GLU A 361 -5.38 -24.82 4.15
CA GLU A 361 -5.80 -25.87 3.22
C GLU A 361 -5.21 -25.64 1.82
N ASP A 362 -5.18 -26.69 1.00
CA ASP A 362 -4.64 -26.61 -0.37
C ASP A 362 -5.40 -25.59 -1.24
N SER A 363 -6.71 -25.42 -1.03
CA SER A 363 -7.53 -24.42 -1.73
C SER A 363 -7.03 -23.00 -1.49
N THR A 364 -6.71 -22.66 -0.24
CA THR A 364 -6.15 -21.37 0.18
C THR A 364 -4.77 -21.15 -0.43
N VAL A 365 -3.89 -22.16 -0.35
CA VAL A 365 -2.54 -22.09 -0.94
C VAL A 365 -2.62 -21.86 -2.44
N ASN A 366 -3.43 -22.65 -3.16
CA ASN A 366 -3.61 -22.52 -4.60
C ASN A 366 -4.16 -21.14 -5.01
N SER A 367 -5.08 -20.57 -4.22
CA SER A 367 -5.61 -19.22 -4.46
C SER A 367 -4.52 -18.16 -4.29
N PHE A 368 -3.72 -18.27 -3.22
CA PHE A 368 -2.62 -17.36 -2.92
C PHE A 368 -1.52 -17.41 -4.00
N GLU A 369 -1.08 -18.60 -4.38
CA GLU A 369 -0.09 -18.82 -5.44
C GLU A 369 -0.57 -18.28 -6.79
N LYS A 370 -1.85 -18.52 -7.13
CA LYS A 370 -2.46 -18.01 -8.36
C LYS A 370 -2.50 -16.47 -8.37
N GLN A 371 -2.84 -15.84 -7.25
CA GLN A 371 -2.84 -14.38 -7.17
C GLN A 371 -1.43 -13.82 -7.38
N ILE A 372 -0.42 -14.37 -6.70
CA ILE A 372 0.98 -13.93 -6.88
C ILE A 372 1.40 -14.10 -8.34
N LEU A 373 1.11 -15.24 -8.95
CA LEU A 373 1.44 -15.48 -10.36
C LEU A 373 0.80 -14.43 -11.27
N ASN A 374 -0.50 -14.17 -11.09
CA ASN A 374 -1.23 -13.18 -11.86
C ASN A 374 -0.65 -11.77 -11.67
N LEU A 375 -0.39 -11.38 -10.42
CA LEU A 375 0.20 -10.08 -10.08
C LEU A 375 1.49 -9.85 -10.88
N PHE A 376 2.45 -10.77 -10.78
CA PHE A 376 3.74 -10.62 -11.45
C PHE A 376 3.60 -10.60 -12.99
N ASN A 377 2.80 -11.51 -13.56
CA ASN A 377 2.59 -11.55 -15.01
C ASN A 377 1.93 -10.26 -15.54
N ILE A 378 0.90 -9.77 -14.86
CA ILE A 378 0.21 -8.52 -15.21
C ILE A 378 1.19 -7.34 -15.09
N THR A 379 1.91 -7.25 -13.97
CA THR A 379 2.91 -6.18 -13.76
C THR A 379 3.95 -6.18 -14.88
N TYR A 380 4.53 -7.33 -15.23
CA TYR A 380 5.52 -7.41 -16.30
C TYR A 380 4.96 -7.08 -17.68
N THR A 381 3.70 -7.39 -17.93
CA THR A 381 3.05 -7.03 -19.20
C THR A 381 2.91 -5.51 -19.33
N MET A 382 2.60 -4.82 -18.23
CA MET A 382 2.44 -3.35 -18.21
C MET A 382 3.76 -2.60 -18.21
N THR A 383 4.74 -3.11 -17.46
CA THR A 383 5.98 -2.39 -17.13
C THR A 383 7.19 -2.86 -17.94
N GLY A 384 7.08 -4.03 -18.58
CA GLY A 384 8.17 -4.72 -19.23
C GLY A 384 9.02 -5.57 -18.27
N ASP A 385 9.75 -6.52 -18.83
CA ASP A 385 10.54 -7.51 -18.08
C ASP A 385 11.62 -6.91 -17.17
N ASN A 386 12.04 -5.67 -17.40
CA ASN A 386 13.08 -5.03 -16.58
C ASN A 386 12.61 -4.66 -15.18
N PHE A 387 11.29 -4.66 -14.91
CA PHE A 387 10.75 -4.44 -13.56
C PHE A 387 11.29 -5.43 -12.53
N LYS A 388 11.66 -6.66 -12.94
CA LYS A 388 12.27 -7.65 -12.04
C LYS A 388 13.63 -7.24 -11.46
N TYR A 389 14.32 -6.29 -12.09
CA TYR A 389 15.57 -5.70 -11.58
C TYR A 389 15.32 -4.45 -10.73
N PHE A 390 14.08 -3.96 -10.69
CA PHE A 390 13.65 -2.86 -9.83
C PHE A 390 13.08 -3.39 -8.51
N LEU A 391 12.25 -4.43 -8.56
CA LEU A 391 11.75 -5.11 -7.35
C LEU A 391 12.85 -5.98 -6.73
N ALA A 392 13.59 -5.40 -5.78
CA ALA A 392 14.72 -6.02 -5.11
C ALA A 392 14.32 -6.99 -4.00
N GLY A 393 13.09 -6.94 -3.50
CA GLY A 393 12.60 -7.91 -2.52
C GLY A 393 11.09 -7.90 -2.32
N PHE A 394 10.58 -9.04 -1.88
CA PHE A 394 9.16 -9.32 -1.70
C PHE A 394 9.01 -10.36 -0.59
N LEU A 395 8.77 -9.91 0.63
CA LEU A 395 8.89 -10.73 1.85
C LEU A 395 7.57 -10.84 2.61
N PHE A 396 7.37 -12.00 3.24
CA PHE A 396 6.28 -12.26 4.18
C PHE A 396 6.83 -12.47 5.59
N SER A 397 6.25 -11.80 6.57
CA SER A 397 6.69 -11.78 7.97
C SER A 397 5.58 -12.29 8.91
N PRO A 398 5.91 -13.05 9.97
CA PRO A 398 4.96 -13.34 11.06
C PRO A 398 4.72 -12.15 11.99
N ASP A 399 5.54 -11.09 11.90
CA ASP A 399 5.49 -9.98 12.84
C ASP A 399 4.22 -9.15 12.63
N THR A 400 3.60 -8.72 13.73
CA THR A 400 2.43 -7.81 13.69
C THR A 400 2.41 -6.97 14.98
N PRO A 401 2.65 -5.65 14.91
CA PRO A 401 3.02 -4.89 13.71
C PRO A 401 4.40 -5.29 13.16
N LEU A 402 4.70 -4.88 11.91
CA LEU A 402 6.03 -5.05 11.34
C LEU A 402 7.09 -4.30 12.17
N VAL A 403 8.28 -4.89 12.30
CA VAL A 403 9.35 -4.37 13.17
C VAL A 403 9.83 -3.00 12.67
N ASN A 404 10.06 -2.07 13.60
CA ASN A 404 10.48 -0.68 13.37
C ASN A 404 9.50 0.15 12.51
N GLN A 405 8.26 -0.30 12.37
CA GLN A 405 7.19 0.46 11.73
C GLN A 405 6.23 1.04 12.77
N ALA A 406 5.39 1.98 12.33
CA ALA A 406 4.33 2.52 13.16
C ALA A 406 3.37 1.41 13.61
N ASP A 407 2.71 1.63 14.76
CA ASP A 407 1.68 0.72 15.26
C ASP A 407 0.65 0.43 14.17
N GLN A 408 0.25 -0.85 14.04
CA GLN A 408 -0.72 -1.35 13.03
C GLN A 408 -0.23 -1.41 11.57
N THR A 409 1.04 -1.15 11.27
CA THR A 409 1.56 -1.33 9.90
C THR A 409 1.54 -2.82 9.51
N GLU A 410 0.65 -3.18 8.59
CA GLU A 410 0.49 -4.55 8.08
C GLU A 410 1.26 -4.83 6.79
N ALA A 411 1.69 -3.79 6.06
CA ALA A 411 2.57 -3.89 4.92
C ALA A 411 3.30 -2.56 4.69
N PHE A 412 4.42 -2.60 3.96
CA PHE A 412 5.04 -1.39 3.43
C PHE A 412 5.86 -1.68 2.17
N THR A 413 5.97 -0.66 1.31
CA THR A 413 6.91 -0.61 0.19
C THR A 413 7.97 0.45 0.47
N ARG A 414 9.21 0.01 0.65
CA ARG A 414 10.37 0.89 0.65
C ARG A 414 10.88 1.03 -0.77
N TYR A 415 11.30 2.23 -1.15
CA TYR A 415 11.98 2.48 -2.42
C TYR A 415 13.14 3.45 -2.25
N ASP A 416 14.15 3.29 -3.09
CA ASP A 416 15.34 4.13 -3.08
C ASP A 416 15.50 4.91 -4.39
N PHE A 417 16.31 5.95 -4.32
CA PHE A 417 16.59 6.86 -5.42
C PHE A 417 18.09 6.93 -5.68
N TYR A 418 18.47 6.97 -6.95
CA TYR A 418 19.83 7.32 -7.30
C TYR A 418 20.02 8.82 -7.17
N ARG A 419 21.01 9.20 -6.35
CA ARG A 419 21.40 10.60 -6.11
C ARG A 419 22.71 10.93 -6.80
N ILE A 420 22.87 12.19 -7.18
CA ILE A 420 24.15 12.70 -7.70
C ILE A 420 25.12 12.79 -6.51
N PRO A 421 26.31 12.17 -6.60
CA PRO A 421 27.29 12.18 -5.52
C PRO A 421 27.62 13.60 -5.04
N GLY A 422 27.59 13.80 -3.71
CA GLY A 422 27.86 15.10 -3.10
C GLY A 422 26.69 16.10 -3.15
N THR A 423 25.50 15.68 -3.56
CA THR A 423 24.30 16.53 -3.62
C THR A 423 23.06 15.79 -3.11
N ASP A 424 22.02 16.55 -2.77
CA ASP A 424 20.68 15.99 -2.49
C ASP A 424 19.83 15.80 -3.75
N GLN A 425 20.40 16.02 -4.93
CA GLN A 425 19.68 15.89 -6.19
C GLN A 425 19.49 14.42 -6.57
N ILE A 426 18.23 14.04 -6.77
CA ILE A 426 17.80 12.77 -7.33
C ILE A 426 17.80 12.89 -8.84
N TRP A 427 18.29 11.85 -9.52
CA TRP A 427 18.22 11.76 -10.99
C TRP A 427 17.32 10.63 -11.49
N SER A 428 17.01 9.64 -10.67
CA SER A 428 16.15 8.51 -11.05
C SER A 428 15.70 7.75 -9.80
N SER A 429 14.52 7.12 -9.85
CA SER A 429 14.25 5.99 -8.94
C SER A 429 15.19 4.81 -9.21
N SER A 430 15.40 3.96 -8.21
CA SER A 430 16.42 2.89 -8.24
C SER A 430 15.81 1.51 -8.07
N LEU A 431 15.17 1.26 -6.93
CA LEU A 431 14.63 -0.04 -6.56
C LEU A 431 13.45 0.10 -5.61
N ALA A 432 12.69 -0.99 -5.45
CA ALA A 432 11.67 -1.16 -4.43
C ALA A 432 11.86 -2.48 -3.68
N PHE A 433 11.42 -2.50 -2.43
CA PHE A 433 11.42 -3.65 -1.54
C PHE A 433 10.11 -3.67 -0.78
N ILE A 434 9.39 -4.79 -0.83
CA ILE A 434 8.06 -4.92 -0.25
C ILE A 434 8.07 -5.93 0.89
N VAL A 435 7.45 -5.57 2.01
CA VAL A 435 7.29 -6.46 3.18
C VAL A 435 5.84 -6.48 3.62
N PHE A 436 5.32 -7.68 3.85
CA PHE A 436 3.96 -7.91 4.34
C PHE A 436 3.98 -8.62 5.69
N SER A 437 3.10 -8.21 6.59
CA SER A 437 2.63 -9.05 7.68
C SER A 437 1.70 -10.12 7.11
N ALA A 438 2.09 -11.38 7.26
CA ALA A 438 1.31 -12.51 6.80
C ALA A 438 -0.01 -12.68 7.58
N LYS A 439 -0.15 -12.04 8.74
CA LYS A 439 -1.36 -12.10 9.57
C LYS A 439 -2.58 -11.53 8.84
N GLY A 440 -2.39 -10.46 8.07
CA GLY A 440 -3.46 -9.83 7.29
C GLY A 440 -4.14 -10.84 6.39
N PHE A 441 -3.37 -11.56 5.56
CA PHE A 441 -3.90 -12.56 4.64
C PHE A 441 -4.68 -13.68 5.35
N ASN A 442 -4.17 -14.20 6.48
CA ASN A 442 -4.85 -15.27 7.21
C ASN A 442 -6.17 -14.82 7.86
N ASN A 443 -6.25 -13.57 8.33
CA ASN A 443 -7.49 -13.03 8.88
C ASN A 443 -8.53 -12.83 7.78
N TYR A 444 -8.13 -12.19 6.68
CA TYR A 444 -9.01 -11.89 5.56
C TYR A 444 -9.56 -13.15 4.89
N LEU A 445 -8.77 -14.22 4.77
CA LEU A 445 -9.21 -15.51 4.20
C LEU A 445 -10.35 -16.20 4.96
N LYS A 446 -10.55 -15.87 6.25
CA LYS A 446 -11.58 -16.50 7.10
C LYS A 446 -12.89 -15.70 7.13
N SER A 447 -12.82 -14.43 6.78
CA SER A 447 -13.98 -13.56 6.57
C SER A 447 -14.27 -13.45 5.07
N GLY A 448 -15.47 -13.05 4.68
CA GLY A 448 -15.75 -12.72 3.28
C GLY A 448 -15.07 -11.41 2.88
N ILE A 449 -15.84 -10.51 2.27
CA ILE A 449 -15.43 -9.14 1.96
C ILE A 449 -14.93 -8.43 3.23
N SER A 450 -13.81 -7.71 3.12
CA SER A 450 -13.22 -6.99 4.26
C SER A 450 -14.16 -5.90 4.79
N GLN A 451 -14.20 -5.72 6.11
CA GLN A 451 -15.01 -4.66 6.73
C GLN A 451 -14.52 -3.28 6.32
N GLU A 452 -13.21 -3.12 6.16
CA GLU A 452 -12.55 -1.92 5.71
C GLU A 452 -12.95 -1.55 4.28
N TYR A 453 -13.12 -2.52 3.37
CA TYR A 453 -13.75 -2.26 2.08
C TYR A 453 -15.19 -1.81 2.23
N GLN A 454 -15.99 -2.53 3.03
CA GLN A 454 -17.41 -2.19 3.21
C GLN A 454 -17.60 -0.76 3.72
N MET A 455 -16.68 -0.28 4.58
CA MET A 455 -16.63 1.08 5.11
C MET A 455 -16.03 2.11 4.15
N GLY A 456 -15.52 1.70 2.99
CA GLY A 456 -14.87 2.58 2.01
C GLY A 456 -13.46 3.02 2.38
N TRP A 457 -12.80 2.31 3.30
CA TRP A 457 -11.39 2.55 3.60
C TRP A 457 -10.50 2.02 2.47
N TRP A 458 -10.72 0.76 2.07
CA TRP A 458 -10.09 0.14 0.91
C TRP A 458 -10.98 0.22 -0.33
N SER A 459 -10.34 0.28 -1.49
CA SER A 459 -11.00 0.30 -2.81
C SER A 459 -11.38 -1.07 -3.37
N SER A 460 -10.80 -2.14 -2.83
CA SER A 460 -11.03 -3.52 -3.28
C SER A 460 -11.65 -4.40 -2.19
N PRO A 461 -12.64 -5.24 -2.53
CA PRO A 461 -13.25 -6.19 -1.60
C PRO A 461 -12.36 -7.41 -1.33
N ASN A 462 -11.25 -7.55 -2.07
CA ASN A 462 -10.47 -8.77 -2.12
C ASN A 462 -9.48 -8.88 -0.94
N ILE A 463 -9.25 -10.09 -0.45
CA ILE A 463 -8.28 -10.40 0.61
C ILE A 463 -6.83 -10.06 0.23
N PHE A 464 -6.54 -9.96 -1.07
CA PHE A 464 -5.22 -9.63 -1.60
C PHE A 464 -4.98 -8.12 -1.74
N THR A 465 -5.93 -7.29 -1.28
CA THR A 465 -5.87 -5.83 -1.43
C THR A 465 -4.51 -5.26 -1.05
N ALA A 466 -3.97 -5.64 0.12
CA ALA A 466 -2.65 -5.18 0.57
C ALA A 466 -1.50 -5.63 -0.35
N LEU A 467 -1.56 -6.87 -0.84
CA LEU A 467 -0.55 -7.43 -1.75
C LEU A 467 -0.48 -6.67 -3.08
N ASP A 468 -1.64 -6.42 -3.69
CA ASP A 468 -1.71 -5.68 -4.94
C ASP A 468 -1.45 -4.18 -4.72
N HIS A 469 -1.88 -3.61 -3.59
CA HIS A 469 -1.63 -2.21 -3.22
C HIS A 469 -0.13 -1.89 -3.15
N GLU A 470 0.64 -2.69 -2.41
CA GLU A 470 2.08 -2.46 -2.28
C GLU A 470 2.83 -2.65 -3.62
N MET A 471 2.39 -3.61 -4.45
CA MET A 471 2.92 -3.72 -5.81
C MET A 471 2.60 -2.47 -6.63
N GLY A 472 1.42 -1.88 -6.46
CA GLY A 472 1.03 -0.62 -7.07
C GLY A 472 2.00 0.53 -6.72
N HIS A 473 2.48 0.62 -5.47
CA HIS A 473 3.54 1.56 -5.12
C HIS A 473 4.84 1.29 -5.88
N ALA A 474 5.29 0.03 -5.94
CA ALA A 474 6.49 -0.31 -6.69
C ALA A 474 6.36 0.04 -8.19
N VAL A 475 5.18 -0.18 -8.78
CA VAL A 475 4.87 0.20 -10.16
C VAL A 475 4.89 1.73 -10.35
N ASP A 476 4.30 2.51 -9.44
CA ASP A 476 4.33 3.98 -9.50
C ASP A 476 5.77 4.50 -9.50
N VAL A 477 6.60 4.01 -8.57
CA VAL A 477 7.99 4.47 -8.44
C VAL A 477 8.84 4.02 -9.63
N TYR A 478 8.55 2.85 -10.22
CA TYR A 478 9.26 2.38 -11.40
C TYR A 478 9.10 3.34 -12.60
N TYR A 479 7.95 3.99 -12.73
CA TYR A 479 7.71 5.00 -13.79
C TYR A 479 8.67 6.19 -13.68
N GLY A 480 9.12 6.52 -12.46
CA GLY A 480 10.11 7.57 -12.21
C GLY A 480 11.54 7.21 -12.63
N MET A 481 11.82 6.01 -13.14
CA MET A 481 13.16 5.70 -13.63
C MET A 481 13.46 6.51 -14.90
N VAL A 482 14.70 6.97 -15.10
CA VAL A 482 15.07 7.51 -16.42
C VAL A 482 15.31 6.38 -17.41
N THR A 483 15.11 6.60 -18.70
CA THR A 483 15.10 5.55 -19.75
C THR A 483 16.35 4.64 -19.77
N SER A 484 17.52 5.16 -19.39
CA SER A 484 18.77 4.38 -19.34
C SER A 484 18.94 3.56 -18.05
N ALA A 485 18.19 3.89 -16.99
CA ALA A 485 18.35 3.30 -15.67
C ALA A 485 17.93 1.82 -15.60
N PRO A 486 16.84 1.34 -16.22
CA PRO A 486 16.46 -0.08 -16.17
C PRO A 486 17.55 -1.03 -16.69
N THR A 487 18.24 -0.68 -17.77
CA THR A 487 19.34 -1.48 -18.32
C THR A 487 20.55 -1.51 -17.38
N ASN A 488 20.79 -0.41 -16.67
CA ASN A 488 21.87 -0.32 -15.69
C ASN A 488 21.52 -1.03 -14.38
N ALA A 489 20.24 -1.02 -13.97
CA ALA A 489 19.75 -1.76 -12.82
C ALA A 489 20.09 -3.25 -12.97
N ALA A 490 19.81 -3.85 -14.15
CA ALA A 490 20.16 -5.24 -14.44
C ALA A 490 21.65 -5.56 -14.24
N LYS A 491 22.55 -4.64 -14.62
CA LYS A 491 24.02 -4.83 -14.47
C LYS A 491 24.50 -4.72 -13.03
N LYS A 492 23.82 -3.93 -12.20
CA LYS A 492 24.20 -3.64 -10.81
C LYS A 492 23.44 -4.46 -9.78
N PHE A 493 22.36 -5.14 -10.20
CA PHE A 493 21.40 -5.78 -9.31
C PHE A 493 22.05 -6.72 -8.29
N SER A 494 22.92 -7.63 -8.73
CA SER A 494 23.58 -8.56 -7.81
C SER A 494 24.47 -7.86 -6.77
N ASN A 495 25.14 -6.76 -7.12
CA ASN A 495 25.95 -6.00 -6.16
C ASN A 495 25.07 -5.33 -5.11
N ILE A 496 23.96 -4.72 -5.54
CA ILE A 496 22.97 -4.11 -4.64
C ILE A 496 22.44 -5.18 -3.67
N LEU A 497 22.08 -6.36 -4.17
CA LEU A 497 21.57 -7.45 -3.32
C LEU A 497 22.63 -7.96 -2.32
N ASN A 498 23.89 -8.05 -2.73
CA ASN A 498 25.00 -8.44 -1.85
C ASN A 498 25.27 -7.39 -0.76
N GLU A 499 25.05 -6.11 -1.05
CA GLU A 499 25.18 -5.01 -0.08
C GLU A 499 24.03 -5.02 0.94
N LEU A 500 22.79 -5.26 0.49
CA LEU A 500 21.60 -5.16 1.33
C LEU A 500 21.29 -6.47 2.09
N GLY A 501 21.15 -7.58 1.36
CA GLY A 501 20.56 -8.83 1.87
C GLY A 501 19.14 -8.65 2.45
N ILE A 502 18.57 -9.71 3.03
CA ILE A 502 17.25 -9.62 3.68
C ILE A 502 17.29 -8.73 4.93
N LYS A 503 18.29 -8.93 5.79
CA LYS A 503 18.33 -8.29 7.12
C LYS A 503 18.79 -6.83 7.10
N GLY A 504 19.36 -6.37 5.98
CA GLY A 504 19.56 -4.93 5.74
C GLY A 504 18.26 -4.19 5.44
N GLU A 505 17.27 -4.89 4.88
CA GLU A 505 15.97 -4.31 4.48
C GLU A 505 14.87 -4.52 5.52
N TYR A 506 14.83 -5.69 6.16
CA TYR A 506 13.88 -6.00 7.21
C TYR A 506 14.54 -6.75 8.36
N SER A 507 14.58 -6.11 9.53
CA SER A 507 15.22 -6.66 10.73
C SER A 507 14.36 -7.69 11.48
N GLY A 508 13.06 -7.77 11.18
CA GLY A 508 12.14 -8.72 11.79
C GLY A 508 12.26 -10.13 11.25
N ASN A 509 11.34 -11.00 11.65
CA ASN A 509 11.30 -12.40 11.22
C ASN A 509 10.71 -12.53 9.81
N VAL A 510 11.15 -13.52 9.04
CA VAL A 510 10.70 -13.73 7.66
C VAL A 510 10.34 -15.19 7.43
N PHE A 511 9.12 -15.44 6.95
CA PHE A 511 8.64 -16.77 6.57
C PHE A 511 9.45 -17.35 5.41
N GLY A 512 9.92 -18.58 5.56
CA GLY A 512 10.76 -19.26 4.57
C GLY A 512 12.26 -19.00 4.72
N TYR A 513 12.65 -18.03 5.57
CA TYR A 513 14.06 -17.70 5.84
C TYR A 513 14.44 -17.97 7.30
N ASP A 514 13.68 -17.44 8.25
CA ASP A 514 13.90 -17.67 9.68
C ASP A 514 13.20 -18.94 10.15
N ASN A 515 13.82 -19.64 11.12
CA ASN A 515 13.22 -20.85 11.71
C ASN A 515 12.12 -20.49 12.73
N ILE A 516 10.93 -20.18 12.22
CA ILE A 516 9.78 -19.71 13.00
C ILE A 516 9.08 -20.86 13.77
N ILE A 517 9.10 -22.10 13.25
CA ILE A 517 8.49 -23.28 13.91
C ILE A 517 9.11 -23.54 15.28
N ASN A 518 10.41 -23.24 15.44
CA ASN A 518 11.11 -23.36 16.72
C ASN A 518 10.85 -22.22 17.71
N TYR A 519 10.23 -21.12 17.31
CA TYR A 519 10.00 -19.96 18.18
C TYR A 519 8.84 -20.23 19.16
N ASN A 520 7.73 -20.80 18.67
CA ASN A 520 6.57 -21.17 19.49
C ASN A 520 6.84 -22.38 20.39
N THR A 521 7.67 -23.33 19.97
CA THR A 521 8.09 -24.48 20.79
C THR A 521 9.16 -24.13 21.83
N LYS A 522 10.11 -23.22 21.52
CA LYS A 522 11.06 -22.71 22.53
C LYS A 522 10.38 -21.81 23.57
N ALA A 523 9.44 -20.95 23.16
CA ALA A 523 8.68 -20.12 24.09
C ALA A 523 7.78 -20.94 25.03
N SER A 524 7.16 -22.01 24.52
CA SER A 524 6.37 -22.93 25.36
C SER A 524 7.23 -23.81 26.26
N ALA A 525 8.36 -24.33 25.77
CA ALA A 525 9.32 -25.09 26.58
C ALA A 525 9.94 -24.23 27.70
N MET A 526 10.24 -22.96 27.43
CA MET A 526 10.78 -22.04 28.44
C MET A 526 9.72 -21.64 29.48
N LYS A 527 8.44 -21.47 29.08
CA LYS A 527 7.32 -21.31 30.02
C LYS A 527 7.14 -22.55 30.90
N ILE A 528 7.19 -23.75 30.33
CA ILE A 528 7.10 -25.02 31.08
C ILE A 528 8.27 -25.16 32.05
N ALA A 529 9.50 -24.88 31.62
CA ALA A 529 10.69 -24.91 32.47
C ALA A 529 10.59 -23.92 33.64
N LEU A 530 10.12 -22.69 33.39
CA LEU A 530 9.91 -21.70 34.44
C LEU A 530 8.83 -22.12 35.44
N ILE A 531 7.73 -22.73 34.98
CA ILE A 531 6.68 -23.28 35.86
C ILE A 531 7.25 -24.39 36.75
N VAL A 532 8.07 -25.30 36.20
CA VAL A 532 8.71 -26.38 36.96
C VAL A 532 9.69 -25.82 37.99
N ILE A 533 10.54 -24.86 37.62
CA ILE A 533 11.50 -24.21 38.53
C ILE A 533 10.76 -23.49 39.66
N PHE A 534 9.70 -22.73 39.33
CA PHE A 534 8.91 -22.01 40.33
C PHE A 534 8.16 -22.98 41.27
N GLY A 535 7.63 -24.08 40.73
CA GLY A 535 7.00 -25.14 41.52
C GLY A 535 7.97 -25.79 42.51
N VAL A 536 9.19 -26.14 42.07
CA VAL A 536 10.23 -26.71 42.95
C VAL A 536 10.65 -25.70 44.03
N PHE A 537 10.75 -24.41 43.70
CA PHE A 537 11.07 -23.36 44.65
C PHE A 537 9.97 -23.17 45.71
N CYS A 538 8.70 -23.18 45.32
CA CYS A 538 7.58 -23.09 46.27
C CYS A 538 7.51 -24.30 47.21
N VAL A 539 7.70 -25.52 46.69
CA VAL A 539 7.70 -26.75 47.51
C VAL A 539 8.85 -26.74 48.53
N SER A 540 10.04 -26.29 48.12
CA SER A 540 11.20 -26.22 49.04
C SER A 540 11.02 -25.17 50.14
N ILE A 541 10.35 -24.04 49.87
CA ILE A 541 9.94 -23.08 50.90
C ILE A 541 8.93 -23.69 51.88
N ILE A 542 7.91 -24.39 51.38
CA ILE A 542 6.90 -25.03 52.22
C ILE A 542 7.55 -26.07 53.16
N ILE A 543 8.45 -26.91 52.62
CA ILE A 543 9.20 -27.89 53.42
C ILE A 543 10.06 -27.19 54.47
N ALA A 544 10.74 -26.09 54.14
CA ALA A 544 11.54 -25.33 55.09
C ALA A 544 10.69 -24.71 56.22
N ILE A 545 9.47 -24.22 55.90
CA ILE A 545 8.53 -23.68 56.89
C ILE A 545 8.00 -24.80 57.80
N ILE A 546 7.59 -25.93 57.23
CA ILE A 546 7.13 -27.10 58.00
C ILE A 546 8.24 -27.60 58.92
N TRP A 547 9.47 -27.69 58.43
CA TRP A 547 10.61 -28.16 59.21
C TRP A 547 10.97 -27.16 60.32
N SER A 548 10.93 -25.86 60.04
CA SER A 548 11.12 -24.78 61.03
C SER A 548 10.06 -24.82 62.13
N THR A 549 8.78 -24.98 61.77
CA THR A 549 7.69 -25.05 62.75
C THR A 549 7.70 -26.34 63.55
N ALA A 550 8.00 -27.48 62.93
CA ALA A 550 8.20 -28.75 63.62
C ALA A 550 9.37 -28.68 64.62
N ARG A 551 10.49 -28.06 64.21
CA ARG A 551 11.66 -27.85 65.07
C ARG A 551 11.34 -26.93 66.26
N ARG A 552 10.62 -25.82 66.03
CA ARG A 552 10.16 -24.92 67.10
C ARG A 552 9.20 -25.61 68.10
N LYS A 553 8.30 -26.48 67.63
CA LYS A 553 7.45 -27.29 68.51
C LYS A 553 8.26 -28.29 69.32
N ALA A 554 9.26 -28.95 68.71
CA ALA A 554 10.13 -29.89 69.40
C ALA A 554 11.04 -29.22 70.46
N THR A 555 11.54 -28.01 70.22
CA THR A 555 12.29 -27.26 71.24
C THR A 555 11.41 -26.73 72.36
N ARG A 556 10.18 -26.27 72.08
CA ARG A 556 9.24 -25.85 73.15
C ARG A 556 8.88 -27.01 74.08
N LYS A 557 8.64 -28.21 73.53
CA LYS A 557 8.34 -29.42 74.31
C LYS A 557 9.50 -29.87 75.22
N LYS A 558 10.73 -29.44 74.95
CA LYS A 558 11.93 -29.72 75.77
C LYS A 558 12.21 -28.65 76.85
N THR A 559 11.54 -27.51 76.79
CA THR A 559 11.63 -26.44 77.79
C THR A 559 10.46 -26.46 78.79
N ASP A 560 9.42 -27.24 78.52
CA ASP A 560 8.24 -27.42 79.37
C ASP A 560 8.25 -28.77 80.14
N GLU A 561 9.35 -29.53 80.05
CA GLU A 561 9.74 -30.65 80.94
C GLU A 561 10.93 -30.20 81.80
#